data_AF-A0A1X1BRT8-F1
#
_entry.id   AF-A0A1X1BRT8-F1
#
_cell.length_a   1.000
_cell.length_b   1.000
_cell.length_c   1.000
_cell.angle_alpha   90.00
_cell.angle_beta   90.00
_cell.angle_gamma   90.00
#
_symmetry.space_group_name_H-M   'P 1'
#
loop_
_entity.id
_entity.type
_entity.pdbx_description
1 polymer ?
#
loop_
_entity_poly.entity_id
_entity_poly.type
_entity_poly.pdbx_seq_one_letter_code
_entity_poly.pdbx_strand_id
1 'polypeptide(L)' 'MKQIIRGDKEPAHILAATRALEAHYSRYGEGNKYHPIIYSIAYRSRYYQVEVITRRETMVATVITGVRNLTHLSGAA' A
#
# COMPACT_ATOMS: atom_id res chain seq x y z
N MET A 1 12.05 5.27 -8.50
CA MET A 1 10.96 5.81 -7.64
C MET A 1 11.10 5.36 -6.18
N LYS A 2 10.80 6.21 -5.19
CA LYS A 2 10.91 5.87 -3.75
C LYS A 2 9.72 5.03 -3.27
N GLN A 3 9.98 3.85 -2.73
CA GLN A 3 8.94 3.00 -2.13
C GLN A 3 8.70 3.36 -0.66
N ILE A 4 7.45 3.38 -0.23
CA ILE A 4 7.03 3.78 1.12
C ILE A 4 5.97 2.81 1.62
N ILE A 5 6.17 2.27 2.82
CA ILE A 5 5.13 1.55 3.57
C ILE A 5 4.55 2.54 4.59
N ARG A 6 3.24 2.78 4.55
CA ARG A 6 2.58 3.79 5.38
C ARG A 6 1.83 3.16 6.55
N GLY A 7 2.05 3.72 7.74
CA GLY A 7 1.15 3.58 8.89
C GLY A 7 1.29 2.27 9.69
N ASP A 8 2.20 1.38 9.30
CA ASP A 8 2.31 0.07 9.94
C ASP A 8 3.65 -0.18 10.62
N LYS A 9 3.61 -0.89 11.75
CA LYS A 9 4.77 -1.30 12.54
C LYS A 9 4.77 -2.81 12.81
N GLU A 10 3.71 -3.53 12.45
CA GLU A 10 3.65 -4.96 12.63
C GLU A 10 4.52 -5.67 11.58
N PRO A 11 5.41 -6.59 11.97
CA PRO A 11 6.30 -7.26 11.02
C PRO A 11 5.58 -7.99 9.87
N ALA A 12 4.40 -8.57 10.17
CA ALA A 12 3.59 -9.25 9.17
C ALA A 12 3.08 -8.29 8.08
N HIS A 13 2.64 -7.10 8.50
CA HIS A 13 2.13 -6.06 7.60
C HIS A 13 3.25 -5.46 6.77
N ILE A 14 4.43 -5.23 7.36
CA ILE A 14 5.61 -4.76 6.63
C ILE A 14 5.95 -5.75 5.51
N LEU A 15 6.01 -7.04 5.80
CA LEU A 15 6.32 -8.04 4.79
C LEU A 15 5.24 -8.13 3.70
N ALA A 16 3.96 -8.09 4.08
CA ALA A 16 2.87 -8.09 3.12
C ALA A 16 2.92 -6.85 2.21
N ALA A 17 3.20 -5.68 2.76
CA ALA A 17 3.33 -4.43 2.01
C ALA A 17 4.54 -4.45 1.07
N THR A 18 5.68 -4.98 1.49
CA THR A 18 6.86 -5.15 0.63
C THR A 18 6.54 -6.04 -0.57
N ARG A 19 5.90 -7.19 -0.35
CA ARG A 19 5.48 -8.09 -1.45
C ARG A 19 4.49 -7.44 -2.40
N ALA A 20 3.56 -6.63 -1.89
CA ALA A 20 2.63 -5.88 -2.72
C ALA A 20 3.33 -4.83 -3.59
N LEU A 21 4.35 -4.13 -3.05
CA LEU A 21 5.17 -3.18 -3.81
C LEU A 21 5.96 -3.88 -4.93
N GLU A 22 6.58 -5.01 -4.63
CA GLU A 22 7.30 -5.82 -5.61
C GLU A 22 6.38 -6.29 -6.74
N ALA A 23 5.20 -6.82 -6.41
CA ALA A 23 4.21 -7.25 -7.39
C ALA A 23 3.70 -6.07 -8.25
N HIS A 24 3.45 -4.91 -7.63
CA HIS A 24 3.01 -3.72 -8.36
C HIS A 24 4.09 -3.19 -9.30
N TYR A 25 5.34 -3.12 -8.85
CA TYR A 25 6.46 -2.69 -9.66
C TYR A 25 6.75 -3.66 -10.80
N SER A 26 6.68 -4.98 -10.55
CA SER A 26 6.83 -5.98 -11.60
C SER A 26 5.75 -5.85 -12.70
N ARG A 27 4.52 -5.50 -12.33
CA ARG A 27 3.40 -5.40 -13.27
C ARG A 27 3.35 -4.07 -14.03
N TYR A 28 3.62 -2.97 -13.35
CA TYR A 28 3.39 -1.62 -13.88
C TYR A 28 4.66 -0.75 -13.96
N GLY A 29 5.78 -1.21 -13.41
CA GLY A 29 7.00 -0.41 -13.27
C GLY A 29 6.70 0.91 -12.54
N GLU A 30 7.02 2.02 -13.21
CA GLU A 30 6.72 3.38 -12.72
C GLU A 30 5.41 3.97 -13.28
N GLY A 31 4.62 3.16 -13.98
CA GLY A 31 3.34 3.52 -14.57
C GLY A 31 2.15 3.42 -13.61
N ASN A 32 0.93 3.39 -14.18
CA ASN A 32 -0.32 3.28 -13.43
C ASN A 32 -0.46 4.36 -12.32
N LYS A 33 -0.02 5.58 -12.63
CA LYS A 33 0.04 6.69 -11.69
C LYS A 33 -1.36 7.12 -11.27
N TYR A 34 -1.53 7.41 -9.99
CA TYR A 34 -2.76 7.88 -9.36
C TYR A 34 -3.93 6.88 -9.39
N HIS A 35 -3.67 5.63 -9.78
CA HIS A 35 -4.64 4.55 -9.78
C HIS A 35 -4.30 3.53 -8.68
N PRO A 36 -4.97 3.60 -7.51
CA PRO A 36 -4.73 2.65 -6.44
C PRO A 36 -5.19 1.25 -6.85
N ILE A 37 -4.38 0.24 -6.53
CA ILE A 37 -4.67 -1.18 -6.78
C ILE A 37 -4.58 -1.94 -5.45
N ILE A 38 -5.55 -2.80 -5.20
CA ILE A 38 -5.58 -3.64 -4.00
C ILE A 38 -4.98 -5.01 -4.32
N TYR A 39 -3.97 -5.41 -3.56
CA TYR A 39 -3.36 -6.73 -3.60
C TYR A 39 -3.83 -7.55 -2.40
N SER A 40 -4.08 -8.84 -2.59
CA SER A 40 -4.31 -9.80 -1.51
C SER A 40 -3.06 -10.64 -1.34
N ILE A 41 -2.36 -10.47 -0.21
CA ILE A 41 -1.07 -11.12 0.05
C ILE A 41 -1.25 -12.18 1.13
N ALA A 42 -0.96 -13.43 0.79
CA ALA A 42 -0.94 -14.53 1.74
C ALA A 42 0.32 -14.46 2.62
N TYR A 43 0.14 -14.52 3.94
CA TYR A 43 1.22 -14.66 4.91
C TYR A 43 0.72 -15.31 6.21
N ARG A 44 1.46 -16.33 6.70
CA ARG A 44 1.17 -17.08 7.95
C ARG A 44 -0.32 -17.43 8.13
N SER A 45 -0.88 -18.11 7.12
CA SER A 45 -2.28 -18.59 7.10
C SER A 45 -3.34 -17.48 7.13
N ARG A 46 -2.96 -16.24 6.85
CA ARG A 46 -3.87 -15.09 6.71
C ARG A 46 -3.66 -14.40 5.38
N TYR A 47 -4.68 -13.69 4.92
CA TYR A 47 -4.60 -12.81 3.75
C TYR A 47 -4.66 -11.36 4.22
N TYR A 48 -3.71 -10.57 3.77
CA TYR A 48 -3.64 -9.14 4.04
C TYR A 48 -3.98 -8.38 2.77
N GLN A 49 -4.95 -7.48 2.86
CA GLN A 49 -5.24 -6.55 1.77
C GLN A 49 -4.28 -5.36 1.86
N VAL A 50 -3.63 -5.04 0.74
CA VAL A 50 -2.69 -3.92 0.65
C VAL A 50 -3.06 -3.05 -0.55
N GLU A 51 -3.39 -1.80 -0.28
CA GLU A 51 -3.55 -0.78 -1.32
C GLU A 51 -2.18 -0.26 -1.73
N VAL A 52 -1.86 -0.32 -3.02
CA VAL A 52 -0.64 0.26 -3.59
C VAL A 52 -1.00 1.33 -4.61
N ILE A 53 -0.41 2.52 -4.47
CA ILE A 53 -0.58 3.64 -5.39
C ILE A 53 0.77 4.20 -5.82
N THR A 54 0.95 4.32 -7.14
CA THR A 54 2.07 5.04 -7.74
C THR A 54 1.71 6.53 -7.84
N ARG A 55 2.54 7.41 -7.30
CA ARG A 55 2.42 8.87 -7.39
C ARG A 55 3.50 9.42 -8.32
N ARG A 56 3.68 10.75 -8.34
CA ARG A 56 4.70 11.41 -9.16
C ARG A 56 6.12 10.89 -8.87
N GLU A 57 6.45 10.71 -7.59
CA GLU A 57 7.82 10.41 -7.12
C GLU A 57 7.89 9.21 -6.19
N THR A 58 6.74 8.74 -5.70
CA THR A 58 6.64 7.72 -4.66
C THR A 58 5.68 6.62 -5.06
N MET A 59 5.99 5.39 -4.65
CA MET A 59 5.05 4.27 -4.68
C MET A 59 4.74 3.90 -3.23
N VAL A 60 3.47 4.03 -2.85
CA VAL A 60 3.05 3.90 -1.45
C VAL A 60 2.20 2.65 -1.29
N ALA A 61 2.57 1.79 -0.36
CA ALA A 61 1.77 0.66 0.10
C ALA A 61 1.16 0.96 1.47
N THR A 62 -0.14 0.67 1.60
CA THR A 62 -0.91 0.82 2.84
C THR A 62 -1.65 -0.48 3.11
N VAL A 63 -1.37 -1.12 4.25
CA VAL A 63 -2.07 -2.33 4.67
C VAL A 63 -3.46 -1.94 5.20
N ILE A 64 -4.49 -2.63 4.73
CA ILE A 64 -5.89 -2.39 5.12
C ILE A 64 -6.19 -3.23 6.36
N THR A 65 -6.12 -2.60 7.53
CA THR A 65 -6.33 -3.24 8.85
C THR A 65 -7.75 -3.05 9.41
N GLY A 66 -8.70 -2.64 8.57
CA GLY A 66 -10.12 -2.45 8.94
C GLY A 66 -10.47 -1.06 9.50
N VAL A 67 -9.50 -0.29 9.98
CA VAL A 67 -9.67 1.11 10.42
C VAL A 67 -8.78 2.02 9.59
N ARG A 68 -9.35 2.67 8.58
CA ARG A 68 -8.64 3.71 7.81
C ARG A 68 -8.72 5.02 8.57
N ASN A 69 -7.64 5.40 9.24
CA ASN A 69 -7.52 6.75 9.82
C ASN A 69 -7.45 7.77 8.68
N LEU A 70 -8.54 8.50 8.48
CA LEU A 70 -8.58 9.62 7.54
C LEU A 70 -7.81 10.79 8.17
N THR A 71 -6.55 10.97 7.77
CA THR A 71 -5.69 12.04 8.31
C THR A 71 -5.95 13.41 7.71
N HIS A 72 -6.89 13.54 6.76
CA HIS A 72 -7.32 14.83 6.22
C HIS A 72 -8.77 14.72 5.74
N LEU A 73 -9.71 15.23 6.54
CA LEU A 73 -11.00 15.69 6.03
C LEU A 73 -10.77 17.12 5.54
N SER A 74 -10.65 17.32 4.22
CA SER A 74 -10.72 18.67 3.66
C SER A 74 -12.16 19.17 3.81
N GLY A 75 -12.44 19.92 4.88
CA GLY A 75 -13.77 20.52 5.08
C GLY A 75 -14.26 20.70 6.52
N ALA A 76 -13.43 20.53 7.56
CA ALA A 76 -13.75 21.10 8.87
C ALA A 76 -13.22 22.54 8.90
N ALA A 77 -14.15 23.49 8.80
CA ALA A 77 -13.91 24.93 8.88
C ALA A 77 -13.40 25.36 10.27
#